data_AF-A0A957IWI7-F1
#
_entry.id   AF-A0A957IWI7-F1
#
_cell.length_a   1.000
_cell.length_b   1.000
_cell.length_c   1.000
_cell.angle_alpha   90.00
_cell.angle_beta   90.00
_cell.angle_gamma   90.00
#
_symmetry.space_group_name_H-M   'P 1'
#
loop_
_entity.id
_entity.type
_entity.pdbx_description
1 polymer ?
#
loop_
_entity_poly.entity_id
_entity_poly.type
_entity_poly.pdbx_seq_one_letter_code
_entity_poly.pdbx_strand_id
1 'polypeptide(L)'
;YDASLAKQTPLYQESHRAGVSIYLQADSRFYETKLTDEAQALTAQFADLNADGRLDILIGNDFDLPDYVWLYTDDGFVKSQPFTATTMSTMSFAWGDVDNNGRAELFASDMHPYSDAPDIMAQWQPVMDNMMHDMMPGDVQQMSNVLQVWGEDGTVQETAVQRGISASGWTWSSQFG
;
A
#
# COMPACT_ATOMS: atom_id res chain seq x y z
N TYR A 1 0.34 -1.41 -22.74
CA TYR A 1 0.55 -0.33 -21.77
C TYR A 1 1.61 -0.89 -20.85
N ASP A 2 2.83 -0.42 -20.99
CA ASP A 2 4.00 -1.04 -20.38
C ASP A 2 4.43 -0.16 -19.21
N ALA A 3 4.02 -0.54 -18.00
CA ALA A 3 4.24 0.23 -16.78
C ALA A 3 5.69 0.10 -16.26
N SER A 4 6.43 -0.95 -16.68
CA SER A 4 7.81 -1.26 -16.26
C SER A 4 8.83 -0.14 -16.55
N LEU A 5 8.49 0.79 -17.44
CA LEU A 5 9.36 1.90 -17.77
C LEU A 5 9.51 2.90 -16.61
N ALA A 6 8.65 2.94 -15.60
CA ALA A 6 8.73 3.98 -14.56
C ALA A 6 10.02 3.91 -13.71
N LYS A 7 10.58 2.72 -13.46
CA LYS A 7 11.86 2.59 -12.73
C LYS A 7 13.09 2.95 -13.59
N GLN A 8 12.96 2.97 -14.93
CA GLN A 8 14.07 3.25 -15.86
C GLN A 8 13.91 4.58 -16.62
N THR A 9 12.71 5.15 -16.69
CA THR A 9 12.38 6.41 -17.36
C THR A 9 11.05 6.95 -16.81
N PRO A 10 11.02 8.14 -16.18
CA PRO A 10 9.82 8.64 -15.53
C PRO A 10 8.79 9.15 -16.56
N LEU A 11 7.99 8.25 -17.12
CA LEU A 11 6.92 8.58 -18.08
C LEU A 11 5.79 9.43 -17.46
N TYR A 12 5.74 9.54 -16.13
CA TYR A 12 4.74 10.34 -15.40
C TYR A 12 5.17 11.78 -15.09
N GLN A 13 6.39 12.20 -15.40
CA GLN A 13 6.90 13.54 -15.08
C GLN A 13 6.25 14.69 -15.86
N GLU A 14 5.42 14.42 -16.86
CA GLU A 14 4.89 15.48 -17.75
C GLU A 14 3.53 16.07 -17.34
N SER A 15 2.90 15.59 -16.27
CA SER A 15 1.67 16.21 -15.76
C SER A 15 1.90 16.86 -14.40
N HIS A 16 1.80 18.19 -14.33
CA HIS A 16 1.75 18.96 -13.08
C HIS A 16 0.58 18.58 -12.13
N ARG A 17 -0.16 17.51 -12.44
CA ARG A 17 -1.30 16.97 -11.68
C ARG A 17 -1.07 15.55 -11.18
N ALA A 18 0.04 14.90 -11.52
CA ALA A 18 0.36 13.56 -11.03
C ALA A 18 0.72 13.59 -9.53
N GLY A 19 0.52 12.48 -8.81
CA GLY A 19 0.86 12.37 -7.39
C GLY A 19 -0.31 12.64 -6.42
N VAL A 20 0.02 12.93 -5.17
CA VAL A 20 -0.95 13.06 -4.06
C VAL A 20 -0.97 14.49 -3.56
N SER A 21 -2.17 15.08 -3.46
CA SER A 21 -2.41 16.39 -2.86
C SER A 21 -3.48 16.29 -1.79
N ILE A 22 -3.32 17.03 -0.69
CA ILE A 22 -4.37 17.24 0.31
C ILE A 22 -4.97 18.64 0.17
N TYR A 23 -6.30 18.73 0.27
CA TYR A 23 -7.02 19.99 0.26
C TYR A 23 -7.64 20.23 1.64
N LEU A 24 -7.10 21.21 2.38
CA LEU A 24 -7.59 21.57 3.71
C LEU A 24 -8.51 22.79 3.63
N GLN A 25 -9.63 22.74 4.33
CA GLN A 25 -10.59 23.84 4.37
C GLN A 25 -10.23 24.86 5.45
N ALA A 26 -10.08 26.13 5.07
CA ALA A 26 -9.98 27.27 5.96
C ALA A 26 -10.71 28.48 5.36
N ASP A 27 -11.42 29.26 6.18
CA ASP A 27 -12.13 30.48 5.76
C ASP A 27 -13.03 30.28 4.51
N SER A 28 -13.76 29.16 4.47
CA SER A 28 -14.62 28.76 3.34
C SER A 28 -13.88 28.52 2.00
N ARG A 29 -12.56 28.33 2.03
CA ARG A 29 -11.72 28.00 0.89
C ARG A 29 -10.95 26.72 1.15
N PHE A 30 -10.56 26.02 0.08
CA PHE A 30 -9.65 24.89 0.14
C PHE A 30 -8.25 25.32 -0.27
N TYR A 31 -7.25 24.90 0.49
CA TYR A 31 -5.85 25.15 0.24
C TYR A 31 -5.17 23.82 -0.07
N GLU A 32 -4.53 23.75 -1.24
CA GLU A 32 -3.79 22.58 -1.68
C GLU A 32 -2.42 22.53 -0.99
N THR A 33 -2.06 21.35 -0.50
CA THR A 33 -0.69 20.98 -0.18
C THR A 33 -0.34 19.73 -0.98
N LYS A 34 0.67 19.84 -1.84
CA LYS A 34 1.21 18.71 -2.61
C LYS A 34 2.09 17.84 -1.70
N LEU A 35 1.77 16.55 -1.58
CA LEU A 35 2.54 15.61 -0.77
C LEU A 35 3.61 14.88 -1.60
N THR A 36 3.32 14.61 -2.86
CA THR A 36 4.27 14.04 -3.84
C THR A 36 3.77 14.27 -5.26
N ASP A 37 4.68 14.33 -6.22
CA ASP A 37 4.41 14.45 -7.67
C ASP A 37 4.23 13.10 -8.37
N GLU A 38 4.50 12.00 -7.68
CA GLU A 38 4.44 10.64 -8.22
C GLU A 38 3.51 9.78 -7.36
N ALA A 39 2.56 9.10 -7.99
CA ALA A 39 1.72 8.09 -7.35
C ALA A 39 1.02 7.25 -8.41
N GLN A 40 0.86 5.97 -8.14
CA GLN A 40 0.05 5.02 -8.89
C GLN A 40 -1.14 4.60 -8.01
N ALA A 41 -1.75 5.56 -7.33
CA ALA A 41 -2.67 5.32 -6.24
C ALA A 41 -4.00 4.71 -6.70
N LEU A 42 -4.40 3.59 -6.09
CA LEU A 42 -5.72 2.98 -6.25
C LEU A 42 -6.61 3.14 -5.03
N THR A 43 -6.01 3.33 -3.85
CA THR A 43 -6.73 3.49 -2.59
C THR A 43 -6.05 4.52 -1.70
N ALA A 44 -6.85 5.21 -0.88
CA ALA A 44 -6.38 6.20 0.08
C ALA A 44 -7.22 6.10 1.34
N GLN A 45 -6.58 6.17 2.50
CA GLN A 45 -7.25 6.17 3.80
C GLN A 45 -6.62 7.14 4.77
N PHE A 46 -7.45 7.62 5.69
CA PHE A 46 -7.01 8.34 6.89
C PHE A 46 -7.12 7.39 8.08
N ALA A 47 -6.01 7.19 8.78
CA ALA A 47 -5.94 6.29 9.95
C ALA A 47 -4.87 6.79 10.93
N ASP A 48 -5.03 6.51 12.21
CA ASP A 48 -4.00 6.77 13.22
C ASP A 48 -3.01 5.59 13.23
N LEU A 49 -1.90 5.72 12.51
CA LEU A 49 -0.96 4.62 12.26
C LEU A 49 0.04 4.44 13.41
N ASN A 50 0.32 5.53 14.14
CA ASN A 50 1.30 5.59 15.21
C ASN A 50 0.67 5.65 16.62
N ALA A 51 -0.66 5.61 16.72
CA ALA A 51 -1.44 5.68 17.96
C ALA A 51 -1.25 6.99 18.74
N ASP A 52 -1.04 8.11 18.04
CA ASP A 52 -0.90 9.44 18.66
C ASP A 52 -2.21 10.22 18.77
N GLY A 53 -3.31 9.65 18.27
CA GLY A 53 -4.65 10.24 18.27
C GLY A 53 -4.92 11.19 17.10
N ARG A 54 -4.00 11.31 16.14
CA ARG A 54 -4.16 12.12 14.92
C ARG A 54 -4.28 11.22 13.69
N LEU A 55 -5.01 11.71 12.70
CA LEU A 55 -5.17 10.98 11.44
C LEU A 55 -3.97 11.22 10.54
N ASP A 56 -3.32 10.13 10.16
CA ASP A 56 -2.27 10.06 9.17
C ASP A 56 -2.86 9.76 7.79
N ILE A 57 -2.03 9.81 6.75
CA ILE A 57 -2.41 9.47 5.37
C ILE A 57 -1.71 8.18 4.97
N LEU A 58 -2.50 7.24 4.45
CA LEU A 58 -2.04 6.02 3.83
C LEU A 58 -2.54 5.95 2.39
N ILE A 59 -1.63 5.77 1.44
CA ILE A 59 -1.91 5.65 0.01
C ILE A 59 -1.42 4.30 -0.48
N GLY A 60 -2.32 3.54 -1.08
CA GLY A 60 -2.03 2.25 -1.70
C GLY A 60 -1.74 2.45 -3.17
N ASN A 61 -0.53 2.11 -3.60
CA ASN A 61 -0.08 2.25 -4.98
C ASN A 61 -0.12 0.91 -5.72
N ASP A 62 -0.23 1.01 -7.04
CA ASP A 62 -0.14 -0.10 -7.99
C ASP A 62 1.24 -0.09 -8.68
N PHE A 63 1.73 -1.26 -9.08
CA PHE A 63 2.97 -1.46 -9.85
C PHE A 63 4.28 -1.03 -9.16
N ASP A 64 4.85 0.10 -9.54
CA ASP A 64 6.28 0.40 -9.36
C ASP A 64 6.58 1.14 -8.06
N LEU A 65 5.57 1.85 -7.54
CA LEU A 65 5.71 2.68 -6.36
C LEU A 65 5.20 1.90 -5.14
N PRO A 66 5.97 1.84 -4.04
CA PRO A 66 5.46 1.27 -2.79
C PRO A 66 4.34 2.14 -2.23
N ASP A 67 3.56 1.58 -1.31
CA ASP A 67 2.59 2.35 -0.55
C ASP A 67 3.25 3.54 0.16
N TYR A 68 2.52 4.65 0.25
CA TYR A 68 3.01 5.85 0.91
C TYR A 68 2.28 6.11 2.21
N VAL A 69 3.07 6.54 3.20
CA VAL A 69 2.57 6.99 4.50
C VAL A 69 3.04 8.41 4.75
N TRP A 70 2.15 9.26 5.26
CA TRP A 70 2.51 10.52 5.88
C TRP A 70 1.90 10.61 7.27
N LEU A 71 2.77 10.73 8.27
CA LEU A 71 2.35 10.95 9.65
C LEU A 71 2.03 12.42 9.88
N TYR A 72 0.96 12.72 10.61
CA TYR A 72 0.63 14.10 10.95
C TYR A 72 1.33 14.51 12.26
N THR A 73 2.24 15.47 12.15
CA THR A 73 3.02 16.02 13.26
C THR A 73 2.63 17.48 13.52
N ASP A 74 3.22 18.09 14.55
CA ASP A 74 3.03 19.51 14.85
C ASP A 74 3.52 20.43 13.70
N ASP A 75 4.43 19.93 12.86
CA ASP A 75 4.97 20.62 11.68
C ASP A 75 4.19 20.28 10.39
N GLY A 76 3.13 19.45 10.48
CA GLY A 76 2.31 18.99 9.36
C GLY A 76 2.60 17.55 8.94
N PHE A 77 2.25 17.20 7.69
CA PHE A 77 2.44 15.85 7.17
C PHE A 77 3.91 15.56 6.85
N VAL A 78 4.48 14.53 7.47
CA VAL A 78 5.86 14.07 7.25
C VAL A 78 5.84 12.67 6.67
N LYS A 79 6.53 12.45 5.53
CA LYS A 79 6.61 11.14 4.89
C LYS A 79 7.28 10.12 5.81
N SER A 80 6.70 8.93 5.91
CA SER A 80 7.16 7.84 6.77
C SER A 80 7.10 6.50 6.04
N GLN A 81 7.78 5.49 6.59
CA GLN A 81 7.81 4.12 6.10
C GLN A 81 7.72 3.15 7.29
N PRO A 82 6.55 3.02 7.92
CA PRO A 82 6.38 2.17 9.11
C PRO A 82 6.38 0.67 8.77
N PHE A 83 6.14 0.30 7.51
CA PHE A 83 5.99 -1.08 7.08
C PHE A 83 7.30 -1.62 6.49
N THR A 84 7.71 -2.80 6.95
CA THR A 84 8.84 -3.54 6.39
C THR A 84 8.48 -4.32 5.14
N ALA A 85 7.19 -4.50 4.88
CA ALA A 85 6.63 -5.10 3.68
C ALA A 85 5.33 -4.39 3.29
N THR A 86 5.13 -4.15 2.00
CA THR A 86 3.88 -3.64 1.41
C THR A 86 3.46 -4.57 0.28
N THR A 87 2.21 -4.44 -0.19
CA THR A 87 1.85 -5.17 -1.41
C THR A 87 2.56 -4.58 -2.63
N MET A 88 2.62 -5.34 -3.72
CA MET A 88 3.13 -4.86 -5.00
C MET A 88 2.07 -4.08 -5.76
N SER A 89 0.82 -4.56 -5.71
CA SER A 89 -0.34 -3.90 -6.30
C SER A 89 -1.45 -3.73 -5.28
N THR A 90 -1.44 -2.62 -4.53
CA THR A 90 -2.40 -2.41 -3.44
C THR A 90 -3.77 -2.07 -3.99
N MET A 91 -4.66 -3.06 -3.96
CA MET A 91 -6.03 -2.93 -4.48
C MET A 91 -6.99 -2.31 -3.46
N SER A 92 -6.77 -2.55 -2.17
CA SER A 92 -7.60 -2.01 -1.10
C SER A 92 -6.93 -2.15 0.26
N PHE A 93 -7.43 -1.40 1.23
CA PHE A 93 -7.09 -1.53 2.63
C PHE A 93 -8.34 -1.86 3.45
N ALA A 94 -8.21 -2.79 4.40
CA ALA A 94 -9.24 -3.14 5.36
C ALA A 94 -8.67 -3.12 6.78
N TRP A 95 -9.49 -2.71 7.74
CA TRP A 95 -9.11 -2.60 9.15
C TRP A 95 -9.95 -3.52 10.03
N GLY A 96 -9.31 -4.21 10.97
CA GLY A 96 -10.01 -5.09 11.92
C GLY A 96 -9.09 -5.53 13.05
N ASP A 97 -9.63 -5.66 14.27
CA ASP A 97 -8.91 -6.19 15.44
C ASP A 97 -8.91 -7.72 15.36
N VAL A 98 -7.89 -8.28 14.71
CA VAL A 98 -7.77 -9.70 14.35
C VAL A 98 -7.21 -10.52 15.51
N ASP A 99 -6.42 -9.91 16.40
CA ASP A 99 -5.88 -10.57 17.59
C ASP A 99 -6.62 -10.23 18.90
N ASN A 100 -7.65 -9.38 18.82
CA ASN A 100 -8.53 -8.96 19.92
C ASN A 100 -7.75 -8.24 21.04
N ASN A 101 -6.80 -7.38 20.66
CA ASN A 101 -6.01 -6.55 21.57
C ASN A 101 -6.55 -5.11 21.72
N GLY A 102 -7.59 -4.74 20.98
CA GLY A 102 -8.20 -3.41 20.98
C GLY A 102 -7.57 -2.40 20.01
N ARG A 103 -6.58 -2.83 19.23
CA ARG A 103 -5.96 -2.08 18.14
C ARG A 103 -6.26 -2.81 16.83
N ALA A 104 -6.72 -2.09 15.82
CA ALA A 104 -7.04 -2.70 14.54
C ALA A 104 -5.77 -2.99 13.74
N GLU A 105 -5.69 -4.19 13.18
CA GLU A 105 -4.77 -4.58 12.12
C GLU A 105 -5.15 -3.94 10.78
N LEU A 106 -4.20 -3.85 9.85
CA LEU A 106 -4.37 -3.35 8.49
C LEU A 106 -4.05 -4.49 7.54
N PHE A 107 -5.07 -4.90 6.81
CA PHE A 107 -4.92 -5.78 5.68
C PHE A 107 -4.82 -4.95 4.41
N ALA A 108 -3.77 -5.16 3.62
CA ALA A 108 -3.66 -4.62 2.28
C ALA A 108 -3.72 -5.78 1.28
N SER A 109 -4.66 -5.67 0.34
CA SER A 109 -4.93 -6.75 -0.62
C SER A 109 -4.13 -6.57 -1.91
N ASP A 110 -3.62 -7.67 -2.43
CA ASP A 110 -2.87 -7.80 -3.68
C ASP A 110 -3.45 -8.93 -4.55
N MET A 111 -2.80 -9.16 -5.69
CA MET A 111 -3.03 -10.24 -6.63
C MET A 111 -1.93 -11.29 -6.50
N HIS A 112 -2.23 -12.40 -5.81
CA HIS A 112 -1.33 -13.54 -5.71
C HIS A 112 -2.08 -14.85 -5.95
N PRO A 113 -1.59 -15.77 -6.80
CA PRO A 113 -2.29 -17.00 -7.09
C PRO A 113 -2.56 -17.82 -5.83
N TYR A 114 -3.78 -18.34 -5.69
CA TYR A 114 -4.22 -19.10 -4.51
C TYR A 114 -3.69 -20.55 -4.47
N SER A 115 -3.01 -21.02 -5.51
CA SER A 115 -2.56 -22.40 -5.63
C SER A 115 -1.36 -22.54 -6.56
N ASP A 116 -0.40 -23.37 -6.17
CA ASP A 116 0.78 -23.73 -6.96
C ASP A 116 0.52 -24.79 -8.04
N ALA A 117 -0.75 -25.11 -8.33
CA ALA A 117 -1.09 -26.07 -9.37
C ALA A 117 -0.52 -25.64 -10.73
N PRO A 118 0.08 -26.54 -11.54
CA PRO A 118 0.79 -26.16 -12.76
C PRO A 118 -0.05 -25.37 -13.78
N ASP A 119 -1.33 -25.66 -13.89
CA ASP A 119 -2.27 -24.98 -14.78
C ASP A 119 -2.62 -23.57 -14.29
N ILE A 120 -2.69 -23.35 -12.98
CA ILE A 120 -2.85 -22.03 -12.38
C ILE A 120 -1.56 -21.23 -12.56
N MET A 121 -0.41 -21.80 -12.21
CA MET A 121 0.90 -21.12 -12.37
C MET A 121 1.16 -20.72 -13.82
N ALA A 122 0.84 -21.59 -14.79
CA ALA A 122 0.99 -21.26 -16.20
C ALA A 122 0.14 -20.06 -16.65
N GLN A 123 -1.04 -19.85 -16.04
CA GLN A 123 -1.89 -18.69 -16.33
C GLN A 123 -1.33 -17.41 -15.70
N TRP A 124 -0.70 -17.51 -14.53
CA TRP A 124 -0.14 -16.37 -13.80
C TRP A 124 1.27 -15.98 -14.24
N GLN A 125 2.03 -16.89 -14.87
CA GLN A 125 3.41 -16.68 -15.27
C GLN A 125 3.64 -15.34 -15.99
N PRO A 126 2.84 -14.92 -17.00
CA PRO A 126 3.08 -13.66 -17.69
C PRO A 126 2.89 -12.42 -16.80
N VAL A 127 1.97 -12.50 -15.83
CA VAL A 127 1.68 -11.42 -14.88
C VAL A 127 2.82 -11.34 -13.86
N MET A 128 3.23 -12.48 -13.32
CA MET A 128 4.36 -12.57 -12.39
C MET A 128 5.66 -12.10 -13.02
N ASP A 129 5.96 -12.52 -14.25
CA ASP A 129 7.17 -12.10 -14.96
C ASP A 129 7.21 -10.58 -15.15
N ASN A 130 6.07 -9.96 -15.45
CA ASN A 130 5.96 -8.52 -15.61
C ASN A 130 6.07 -7.77 -14.28
N MET A 131 5.35 -8.22 -13.25
CA MET A 131 5.31 -7.57 -11.93
C MET A 131 6.65 -7.70 -11.18
N MET A 132 7.32 -8.83 -11.32
CA MET A 132 8.58 -9.12 -10.63
C MET A 132 9.81 -8.66 -11.42
N HIS A 133 9.65 -8.15 -12.64
CA HIS A 133 10.75 -7.83 -13.56
C HIS A 133 11.77 -6.87 -12.96
N ASP A 134 11.28 -5.79 -12.35
CA ASP A 134 12.11 -4.71 -11.80
C ASP A 134 12.21 -4.73 -10.27
N MET A 135 11.89 -5.86 -9.63
CA MET A 135 12.02 -6.00 -8.18
C MET A 135 13.49 -6.18 -7.80
N MET A 136 13.98 -5.32 -6.91
CA MET A 136 15.38 -5.31 -6.47
C MET A 136 15.53 -5.88 -5.05
N PRO A 137 16.71 -6.45 -4.70
CA PRO A 137 16.98 -6.81 -3.32
C PRO A 137 16.86 -5.60 -2.39
N GLY A 138 15.98 -5.68 -1.40
CA GLY A 138 15.69 -4.60 -0.46
C GLY A 138 14.39 -3.84 -0.73
N ASP A 139 13.70 -4.11 -1.84
CA ASP A 139 12.36 -3.59 -2.07
C ASP A 139 11.40 -4.13 -0.99
N VAL A 140 10.53 -3.24 -0.48
CA VAL A 140 9.51 -3.61 0.53
C VAL A 140 8.27 -4.24 -0.09
N GLN A 141 8.06 -4.06 -1.40
CA GLN A 141 6.90 -4.59 -2.10
C GLN A 141 6.99 -6.10 -2.28
N GLN A 142 5.85 -6.77 -2.09
CA GLN A 142 5.70 -8.20 -2.29
C GLN A 142 4.42 -8.43 -3.09
N MET A 143 4.47 -9.24 -4.14
CA MET A 143 3.27 -9.67 -4.87
C MET A 143 2.47 -10.64 -4.00
N SER A 144 1.78 -10.11 -2.99
CA SER A 144 1.10 -10.86 -1.93
C SER A 144 0.22 -9.92 -1.12
N ASN A 145 -0.90 -10.43 -0.61
CA ASN A 145 -1.59 -9.74 0.48
C ASN A 145 -0.63 -9.57 1.66
N VAL A 146 -0.74 -8.45 2.38
CA VAL A 146 -0.02 -8.22 3.63
C VAL A 146 -1.00 -7.94 4.76
N LEU A 147 -0.70 -8.45 5.96
CA LEU A 147 -1.43 -8.12 7.18
C LEU A 147 -0.45 -7.49 8.17
N GLN A 148 -0.55 -6.18 8.34
CA GLN A 148 0.23 -5.42 9.30
C GLN A 148 -0.37 -5.61 10.69
N VAL A 149 0.43 -6.12 11.62
CA VAL A 149 0.10 -6.33 13.03
C VAL A 149 1.01 -5.49 13.89
N TRP A 150 0.41 -4.71 14.79
CA TRP A 150 1.16 -3.82 15.66
C TRP A 150 1.53 -4.51 16.97
N GLY A 151 2.81 -4.47 17.32
CA GLY A 151 3.30 -4.87 18.62
C GLY A 151 3.03 -3.81 19.69
N GLU A 152 3.03 -4.24 20.96
CA GLU A 152 2.94 -3.36 22.13
C GLU A 152 4.14 -2.39 22.22
N ASP A 153 5.28 -2.75 21.64
CA ASP A 153 6.49 -1.94 21.59
C ASP A 153 6.49 -0.90 20.44
N GLY A 154 5.39 -0.80 19.70
CA GLY A 154 5.24 0.10 18.56
C GLY A 154 5.84 -0.43 17.26
N THR A 155 6.38 -1.65 17.24
CA THR A 155 6.82 -2.29 16.00
C THR A 155 5.62 -2.76 15.16
N VAL A 156 5.82 -2.92 13.85
CA VAL A 156 4.82 -3.47 12.93
C VAL A 156 5.39 -4.71 12.26
N GLN A 157 4.59 -5.78 12.19
CA GLN A 157 4.96 -7.05 11.60
C GLN A 157 3.97 -7.44 10.51
N GLU A 158 4.49 -7.89 9.37
CA GLU A 158 3.70 -8.53 8.33
C GLU A 158 3.44 -10.00 8.72
N THR A 159 2.18 -10.44 8.70
CA THR A 159 1.79 -11.79 9.16
C THR A 159 0.85 -12.60 8.24
N ALA A 160 0.60 -12.15 7.01
CA ALA A 160 -0.37 -12.76 6.10
C ALA A 160 0.00 -14.20 5.71
N VAL A 161 1.29 -14.48 5.48
CA VAL A 161 1.75 -15.84 5.14
C VAL A 161 1.53 -16.80 6.31
N GLN A 162 1.92 -16.41 7.53
CA GLN A 162 1.77 -17.24 8.73
C GLN A 162 0.30 -17.52 9.04
N ARG A 163 -0.59 -16.60 8.68
CA ARG A 163 -2.04 -16.71 8.86
C ARG A 163 -2.76 -17.35 7.66
N GLY A 164 -2.05 -17.71 6.58
CA GLY A 164 -2.61 -18.38 5.42
C GLY A 164 -3.53 -17.51 4.56
N ILE A 165 -3.32 -16.19 4.57
CA ILE A 165 -4.14 -15.21 3.84
C ILE A 165 -3.32 -14.36 2.84
N SER A 166 -2.08 -14.75 2.57
CA SER A 166 -1.19 -14.09 1.61
C SER A 166 -1.70 -14.13 0.15
N ALA A 167 -2.64 -15.03 -0.15
CA ALA A 167 -3.10 -15.28 -1.52
C ALA A 167 -4.62 -15.27 -1.67
N SER A 168 -5.12 -14.61 -2.72
CA SER A 168 -6.55 -14.47 -3.03
C SER A 168 -6.89 -14.56 -4.52
N GLY A 169 -5.90 -14.79 -5.39
CA GLY A 169 -6.05 -14.71 -6.83
C GLY A 169 -6.21 -13.27 -7.30
N TRP A 170 -7.14 -13.02 -8.22
CA TRP A 170 -7.47 -11.67 -8.64
C TRP A 170 -8.32 -10.96 -7.58
N THR A 171 -7.84 -9.82 -7.09
CA THR A 171 -8.48 -9.06 -6.01
C THR A 171 -8.78 -7.63 -6.46
N TRP A 172 -9.90 -7.06 -6.03
CA TRP A 172 -10.24 -5.65 -6.24
C TRP A 172 -10.64 -4.93 -4.96
N SER A 173 -10.95 -5.68 -3.90
CA SER A 173 -11.34 -5.14 -2.60
C SER A 173 -11.26 -6.22 -1.53
N SER A 174 -11.17 -5.79 -0.28
CA SER A 174 -11.17 -6.62 0.93
C SER A 174 -11.95 -5.92 2.03
N GLN A 175 -12.52 -6.71 2.96
CA GLN A 175 -13.07 -6.21 4.21
C GLN A 175 -12.95 -7.27 5.31
N PHE A 176 -12.95 -6.82 6.56
CA PHE A 176 -13.30 -7.68 7.69
C PHE A 176 -14.82 -7.74 7.87
N GLY A 177 -15.32 -8.85 8.43
CA GLY A 177 -16.74 -9.16 8.59
C GLY A 177 -17.23 -9.08 10.03
#